data_AF-A0A453D175-F1
#
_entry.id   AF-A0A453D175-F1
#
_cell.length_a   1.000
_cell.length_b   1.000
_cell.length_c   1.000
_cell.angle_alpha   90.00
_cell.angle_beta   90.00
_cell.angle_gamma   90.00
#
_symmetry.space_group_name_H-M   'P 1'
#
loop_
_entity.id
_entity.type
_entity.pdbx_description
1 polymer ?
#
loop_
_entity_poly.entity_id
_entity_poly.type
_entity_poly.pdbx_seq_one_letter_code
_entity_poly.pdbx_strand_id
1 'polypeptide(L)'
;MPDPALDRRYVPRLKSKCRPGDITALVEMDPGSFRTFDASYYRHVARGRALFTSDETLMLDPFTRDYVLRQAAVAAAGGYPAEFFTDFVASMVKMGNMQVLTGAQGEVRRRCGAVNPMGM
;
A
#
# COMPACT_ATOMS: atom_id res chain seq x y z
N MET A 1 4.63 -23.05 -9.26
CA MET A 1 5.48 -23.01 -8.04
C MET A 1 5.19 -21.69 -7.34
N PRO A 2 5.07 -21.62 -6.00
CA PRO A 2 4.90 -20.34 -5.30
C PRO A 2 6.14 -19.44 -5.49
N ASP A 3 5.95 -18.13 -5.43
CA ASP A 3 7.04 -17.15 -5.40
C ASP A 3 8.03 -17.52 -4.26
N PRO A 4 9.33 -17.67 -4.53
CA PRO A 4 10.32 -17.97 -3.50
C PRO A 4 10.43 -16.92 -2.39
N ALA A 5 10.11 -15.66 -2.67
CA ALA A 5 10.15 -14.58 -1.68
C ALA A 5 8.97 -14.65 -0.68
N LEU A 6 7.87 -15.31 -1.06
CA LEU A 6 6.68 -15.44 -0.25
C LEU A 6 6.87 -16.51 0.85
N ASP A 7 6.54 -16.17 2.10
CA ASP A 7 6.59 -17.08 3.25
C ASP A 7 5.81 -18.35 2.95
N ARG A 8 6.53 -19.48 2.95
CA ARG A 8 5.97 -20.81 2.65
C ARG A 8 4.85 -21.20 3.62
N ARG A 9 4.83 -20.65 4.84
CA ARG A 9 3.75 -20.86 5.82
C ARG A 9 2.51 -20.00 5.52
N TYR A 10 2.69 -18.92 4.75
CA TYR A 10 1.61 -18.03 4.34
C TYR A 10 0.93 -18.49 3.05
N VAL A 11 1.68 -19.16 2.15
CA VAL A 11 1.17 -19.72 0.89
C VAL A 11 -0.13 -20.53 1.04
N PRO A 12 -0.26 -21.48 1.99
CA PRO A 12 -1.50 -22.24 2.15
C PRO A 12 -2.70 -21.36 2.49
N ARG A 13 -2.48 -20.28 3.28
CA ARG A 13 -3.53 -19.34 3.67
C ARG A 13 -4.02 -18.49 2.51
N LEU A 14 -3.12 -18.09 1.60
CA LEU A 14 -3.51 -17.43 0.36
C LEU A 14 -4.25 -18.40 -0.56
N LYS A 15 -3.73 -19.62 -0.76
CA LYS A 15 -4.39 -20.64 -1.60
C LYS A 15 -5.77 -21.06 -1.10
N SER A 16 -6.01 -21.04 0.22
CA SER A 16 -7.35 -21.35 0.76
C SER A 16 -8.37 -20.26 0.46
N LYS A 17 -7.93 -19.01 0.27
CA LYS A 17 -8.79 -17.87 -0.09
C LYS A 17 -8.91 -17.69 -1.60
N CYS A 18 -7.81 -17.87 -2.32
CA CYS A 18 -7.72 -17.67 -3.77
C CYS A 18 -7.65 -19.03 -4.47
N ARG A 19 -8.81 -19.55 -4.89
CA ARG A 19 -8.88 -20.79 -5.66
C ARG A 19 -8.32 -20.55 -7.08
N PRO A 20 -7.66 -21.53 -7.71
CA PRO A 20 -7.24 -21.40 -9.10
C PRO A 20 -8.42 -21.03 -10.02
N GLY A 21 -8.27 -19.98 -10.81
CA GLY A 21 -9.31 -19.46 -11.71
C GLY A 21 -10.31 -18.49 -11.07
N ASP A 22 -10.26 -18.29 -9.75
CA ASP A 22 -11.06 -17.29 -9.06
C ASP A 22 -10.37 -15.92 -9.11
N ILE A 23 -11.01 -14.96 -9.78
CA ILE A 23 -10.54 -13.57 -9.93
C ILE A 23 -11.35 -12.57 -9.10
N THR A 24 -12.34 -13.04 -8.32
CA THR A 24 -13.22 -12.18 -7.51
C THR A 24 -12.94 -12.30 -6.02
N ALA A 25 -12.18 -13.32 -5.61
CA ALA A 25 -11.73 -13.48 -4.23
C ALA A 25 -11.00 -12.24 -3.70
N LEU A 26 -11.51 -11.69 -2.60
CA LEU A 26 -10.88 -10.57 -1.88
C LEU A 26 -10.07 -11.09 -0.70
N VAL A 27 -8.87 -10.54 -0.55
CA VAL A 27 -7.97 -10.81 0.58
C VAL A 27 -7.46 -9.50 1.16
N GLU A 28 -7.18 -9.51 2.46
CA GLU A 28 -6.71 -8.34 3.19
C GLU A 28 -5.25 -8.05 2.82
N MET A 29 -4.95 -6.81 2.42
CA MET A 29 -3.59 -6.35 2.17
C MET A 29 -2.74 -6.29 3.45
N ASP A 30 -3.38 -5.97 4.59
CA ASP A 30 -2.76 -5.98 5.92
C ASP A 30 -3.56 -6.89 6.87
N PRO A 31 -3.32 -8.22 6.84
CA PRO A 31 -4.13 -9.16 7.61
C PRO A 31 -4.02 -8.96 9.12
N GLY A 32 -5.17 -8.69 9.76
CA GLY A 32 -5.25 -8.39 11.19
C GLY A 32 -5.29 -6.90 11.53
N SER A 33 -4.91 -6.02 10.59
CA SER A 33 -5.03 -4.56 10.70
C SER A 33 -5.77 -3.93 9.51
N PHE A 34 -6.49 -4.72 8.72
CA PHE A 34 -7.09 -4.32 7.45
C PHE A 34 -8.12 -3.17 7.52
N ARG A 35 -8.54 -2.76 8.72
CA ARG A 35 -9.47 -1.63 8.95
C ARG A 35 -8.81 -0.43 9.63
N THR A 36 -7.53 -0.53 9.95
CA THR A 36 -6.74 0.47 10.65
C THR A 36 -5.58 0.89 9.76
N PHE A 37 -5.11 2.12 9.96
CA PHE A 37 -3.97 2.63 9.23
C PHE A 37 -2.80 2.72 10.21
N ASP A 38 -1.84 1.81 10.08
CA ASP A 38 -0.68 1.72 10.95
C ASP A 38 0.51 1.09 10.21
N ALA A 39 1.60 0.81 10.95
CA ALA A 39 2.83 0.26 10.39
C ALA A 39 2.85 -1.27 10.31
N SER A 40 1.75 -2.00 10.57
CA SER A 40 1.76 -3.45 10.48
C SER A 40 1.95 -3.97 9.07
N TYR A 41 1.56 -3.21 8.05
CA TYR A 41 1.95 -3.43 6.65
C TYR A 41 3.45 -3.76 6.52
N TYR A 42 4.33 -2.96 7.11
CA TYR A 42 5.79 -3.19 7.03
C TYR A 42 6.23 -4.49 7.71
N ARG A 43 5.53 -4.92 8.77
CA ARG A 43 5.76 -6.21 9.41
C ARG A 43 5.36 -7.38 8.50
N HIS A 44 4.35 -7.21 7.65
CA HIS A 44 3.97 -8.20 6.66
C HIS A 44 5.00 -8.28 5.52
N VAL A 45 5.43 -7.13 4.99
CA VAL A 45 6.51 -7.05 3.99
C VAL A 45 7.80 -7.69 4.51
N ALA A 46 8.27 -7.31 5.70
CA ALA A 46 9.50 -7.85 6.29
C ALA A 46 9.48 -9.36 6.55
N ARG A 47 8.29 -9.99 6.58
CA ARG A 47 8.10 -11.42 6.81
C ARG A 47 7.87 -12.21 5.52
N GLY A 48 7.95 -11.58 4.34
CA GLY A 48 7.58 -12.24 3.09
C GLY A 48 6.08 -12.54 3.02
N ARG A 49 5.23 -11.70 3.61
CA ARG A 49 3.77 -11.90 3.70
C ARG A 49 2.97 -10.79 3.04
N ALA A 50 3.62 -9.95 2.23
CA ALA A 50 2.91 -9.00 1.40
C ALA A 50 2.13 -9.71 0.29
N LEU A 51 1.11 -9.04 -0.25
CA LEU A 51 0.27 -9.63 -1.30
C LEU A 51 0.83 -9.42 -2.70
N PHE A 52 1.37 -8.23 -2.98
CA PHE A 52 1.84 -7.89 -4.31
C PHE A 52 3.35 -8.00 -4.41
N THR A 53 3.84 -8.37 -5.59
CA THR A 53 5.27 -8.37 -5.89
C THR A 53 5.88 -6.97 -5.68
N SER A 54 5.15 -5.90 -6.00
CA SER A 54 5.61 -4.52 -5.76
C SER A 54 5.93 -4.25 -4.28
N ASP A 55 5.15 -4.82 -3.37
CA ASP A 55 5.38 -4.68 -1.93
C ASP A 55 6.62 -5.48 -1.49
N GLU A 56 6.72 -6.73 -1.93
CA GLU A 56 7.84 -7.61 -1.57
C GLU A 56 9.16 -7.08 -2.12
N THR A 57 9.14 -6.42 -3.28
CA THR A 57 10.34 -5.84 -3.89
C THR A 57 10.96 -4.71 -3.05
N LEU A 58 10.22 -4.12 -2.10
CA LEU A 58 10.78 -3.16 -1.13
C LEU A 58 11.90 -3.76 -0.28
N MET A 59 11.98 -5.08 -0.15
CA MET A 59 13.05 -5.78 0.57
C MET A 59 14.30 -6.03 -0.28
N LEU A 60 14.23 -5.86 -1.61
CA LEU A 60 15.33 -6.16 -2.52
C LEU A 60 16.36 -5.02 -2.57
N ASP A 61 15.89 -3.77 -2.57
CA ASP A 61 16.77 -2.61 -2.54
C ASP A 61 17.21 -2.28 -1.09
N PRO A 62 18.51 -2.07 -0.82
CA PRO A 62 18.99 -1.81 0.54
C PRO A 62 18.36 -0.58 1.20
N PHE A 63 18.14 0.50 0.44
CA PHE A 63 17.60 1.75 0.97
C PHE A 63 16.14 1.56 1.42
N THR A 64 15.31 0.93 0.59
CA THR A 64 13.91 0.66 0.96
C THR A 64 13.81 -0.40 2.05
N ARG A 65 14.66 -1.43 2.02
CA ARG A 65 14.69 -2.50 3.02
C ARG A 65 14.94 -1.94 4.41
N ASP A 66 15.91 -1.04 4.56
CA ASP A 66 16.23 -0.45 5.87
C ASP A 66 15.04 0.31 6.45
N TYR A 67 14.29 1.04 5.62
CA TYR A 67 13.06 1.70 6.04
C TYR A 67 11.99 0.70 6.48
N VAL A 68 11.74 -0.34 5.67
CA VAL A 68 10.76 -1.40 5.99
C VAL A 68 11.10 -2.07 7.32
N LEU A 69 12.36 -2.44 7.54
CA LEU A 69 12.79 -3.12 8.78
C LEU A 69 12.62 -2.23 10.01
N ARG A 70 12.92 -0.93 9.91
CA ARG A 70 12.71 0.03 11.01
C ARG A 70 11.23 0.13 11.38
N GLN A 71 10.34 0.33 10.40
CA GLN A 71 8.90 0.45 10.69
C GLN A 71 8.30 -0.87 11.19
N ALA A 72 8.75 -2.00 10.63
CA ALA A 72 8.35 -3.34 11.09
C ALA A 72 8.73 -3.59 12.56
N ALA A 73 9.92 -3.12 12.99
CA ALA A 73 10.37 -3.26 14.37
C ALA A 73 9.49 -2.45 15.35
N VAL A 74 9.15 -1.20 15.00
CA VAL A 74 8.23 -0.37 15.80
C VAL A 74 6.85 -1.03 15.92
N ALA A 75 6.31 -1.52 14.80
CA ALA A 75 5.03 -2.22 14.78
C ALA A 75 5.05 -3.54 15.57
N ALA A 76 6.17 -4.26 15.57
CA ALA A 76 6.33 -5.50 16.34
C ALA A 76 6.43 -5.24 17.86
N ALA A 77 7.00 -4.11 18.25
CA ALA A 77 7.09 -3.67 19.65
C ALA A 77 5.76 -3.09 20.19
N GLY A 78 4.74 -2.92 19.34
CA GLY A 78 3.49 -2.24 19.70
C GLY A 78 3.68 -0.72 19.92
N GLY A 79 4.76 -0.15 19.39
CA GLY A 79 5.06 1.28 19.49
C GLY A 79 4.24 2.09 18.49
N TYR A 80 4.08 3.39 18.79
CA TYR A 80 3.47 4.34 17.87
C TYR A 80 4.44 4.69 16.71
N PRO A 81 4.08 4.44 15.44
CA PRO A 81 5.00 4.61 14.31
C PRO A 81 5.04 6.07 13.81
N ALA A 82 5.61 6.97 14.63
CA ALA A 82 5.65 8.41 14.36
C ALA A 82 6.40 8.80 13.07
N GLU A 83 7.52 8.13 12.78
CA GLU A 83 8.31 8.33 11.54
C GLU A 83 7.43 8.02 10.33
N PHE A 84 6.80 6.84 10.29
CA PHE A 84 5.89 6.45 9.22
C PHE A 84 4.79 7.48 8.98
N PHE A 85 4.08 7.93 10.02
CA PHE A 85 3.00 8.90 9.83
C PHE A 85 3.49 10.25 9.31
N THR A 86 4.64 10.71 9.80
CA THR A 86 5.27 11.96 9.36
C THR A 86 5.65 11.88 7.88
N ASP A 87 6.32 10.80 7.50
CA ASP A 87 6.77 10.57 6.12
C ASP A 87 5.60 10.31 5.17
N PHE A 88 4.56 9.62 5.63
CA PHE A 88 3.34 9.40 4.87
C PHE A 88 2.64 10.71 4.55
N VAL A 89 2.47 11.61 5.52
CA VAL A 89 1.86 12.93 5.29
C VAL A 89 2.68 13.74 4.28
N ALA A 90 4.00 13.82 4.46
CA ALA A 90 4.87 14.55 3.54
C ALA A 90 4.80 13.98 2.12
N SER A 91 4.80 12.65 1.99
CA SER A 91 4.73 11.95 0.71
C SER A 91 3.39 12.13 0.01
N MET A 92 2.28 12.07 0.74
CA MET A 92 0.93 12.25 0.18
C MET A 92 0.68 13.69 -0.26
N VAL A 93 1.19 14.69 0.49
CA VAL A 93 1.16 16.10 0.06
C VAL A 93 1.97 16.30 -1.22
N LYS A 94 3.18 15.73 -1.28
CA LYS A 94 4.01 15.79 -2.49
C LYS A 94 3.31 15.12 -3.69
N MET A 95 2.69 13.96 -3.47
CA MET A 95 1.93 13.25 -4.50
C MET A 95 0.73 14.06 -5.00
N GLY A 96 -0.01 14.71 -4.10
CA GLY A 96 -1.16 15.55 -4.44
C GLY A 96 -0.81 16.81 -5.24
N ASN A 97 0.45 17.23 -5.25
CA ASN A 97 0.94 18.39 -5.99
C ASN A 97 1.47 18.05 -7.39
N MET A 98 1.42 16.78 -7.82
CA MET A 98 1.90 16.38 -9.14
C MET A 98 0.94 16.83 -10.25
N GLN A 99 1.46 17.59 -11.23
CA GLN A 99 0.76 17.95 -12.47
C GLN A 99 -0.62 18.58 -12.27
N VAL A 100 -0.79 19.35 -11.20
CA VAL A 100 -2.06 20.01 -10.89
C VAL A 100 -2.40 21.12 -11.90
N LEU A 101 -3.69 21.25 -12.21
CA LEU A 101 -4.22 22.38 -12.99
C LEU A 101 -4.47 23.56 -12.04
N THR A 102 -3.95 24.74 -12.39
CA THR A 102 -4.02 25.94 -11.56
C THR A 102 -4.54 27.15 -12.33
N GLY A 103 -5.08 28.14 -11.61
CA GLY A 103 -5.61 29.36 -12.23
C GLY A 103 -6.76 29.06 -13.19
N ALA A 104 -6.60 29.46 -14.46
CA ALA A 104 -7.58 29.22 -15.51
C ALA A 104 -7.41 27.87 -16.24
N GLN A 105 -6.50 27.00 -15.76
CA GLN A 105 -6.32 25.67 -16.34
C GLN A 105 -7.45 24.73 -15.86
N GLY A 106 -8.12 24.06 -16.80
CA GLY A 106 -9.20 23.12 -16.48
C GLY A 106 -10.50 23.80 -16.07
N GLU A 107 -11.26 23.15 -15.17
CA GLU A 107 -12.55 23.64 -14.69
C GLU A 107 -12.88 23.10 -13.29
N VAL A 108 -13.75 23.80 -12.57
CA VAL A 108 -14.42 23.25 -11.39
C VAL A 108 -15.66 22.50 -11.88
N ARG A 109 -15.61 21.16 -11.85
CA ARG A 109 -16.71 20.32 -12.32
C ARG A 109 -17.95 20.46 -11.44
N ARG A 110 -19.12 20.60 -12.07
CA ARG A 110 -20.42 20.54 -11.37
C ARG A 110 -20.79 19.12 -10.95
N ARG A 111 -20.28 18.12 -11.69
CA ARG A 111 -20.43 16.69 -11.41
C ARG A 111 -19.10 16.01 -11.69
N CYS A 112 -18.50 15.34 -10.72
CA CYS A 112 -17.14 14.77 -10.87
C CYS A 112 -17.01 13.78 -12.05
N GLY A 113 -18.08 13.04 -12.35
CA GLY A 113 -18.14 12.04 -13.41
C GLY A 113 -18.38 12.58 -14.83
N ALA A 114 -18.45 13.90 -15.04
CA ALA A 114 -18.65 14.50 -16.36
C ALA A 114 -17.87 15.81 -16.52
N VAL A 115 -17.50 16.14 -17.76
CA VAL A 115 -16.96 17.46 -18.14
C VAL A 115 -18.14 18.44 -18.28
N ASN A 116 -17.96 19.71 -17.90
CA ASN A 116 -19.03 20.69 -18.10
C ASN A 116 -19.29 20.92 -19.60
N PRO A 117 -20.54 21.22 -20.01
CA PRO A 117 -20.85 21.54 -21.40
C PRO A 117 -20.12 22.80 -21.87
N MET A 118 -19.69 22.83 -23.14
CA MET A 118 -19.14 24.04 -23.75
C MET A 118 -20.22 25.14 -23.84
N GLY A 119 -19.87 26.37 -23.45
CA GLY A 119 -20.72 27.55 -23.62
C GLY A 119 -21.52 27.98 -22.39
N MET A 120 -21.20 27.46 -21.21
CA MET A 120 -21.58 28.09 -19.93
C MET A 120 -20.43 28.93 -19.36
#